data_AF-A0A9D6QKL1-F1
#
_entry.id   AF-A0A9D6QKL1-F1
#
_cell.length_a   1.000
_cell.length_b   1.000
_cell.length_c   1.000
_cell.angle_alpha   90.00
_cell.angle_beta   90.00
_cell.angle_gamma   90.00
#
_symmetry.space_group_name_H-M   'P 1'
#
loop_
_entity.id
_entity.type
_entity.pdbx_description
1 polymer ?
#
loop_
_entity_poly.entity_id
_entity_poly.type
_entity_poly.pdbx_seq_one_letter_code
_entity_poly.pdbx_strand_id
1 'polypeptide(L)'
;MKNLLLAIAALTSLTAQAAPQEIKRVLKDTVTPVVLDLNPKTVFCTDRGYGNIQLKVSVPDLDWLAHFNHRVEGEGQPCITGGRCSETLNPGKILDPNDRFVVVPVRVVLTEVIQLDRDARTCQHALLEKVESQIRGVRFNHSRGNDFVPLEIEKCEKLL
;
A
#
# COMPACT_ATOMS: atom_id res chain seq x y z
N MET A 1 -22.57 -22.41 -65.72
CA MET A 1 -21.64 -22.72 -64.62
C MET A 1 -21.82 -21.66 -63.55
N LYS A 2 -22.48 -22.00 -62.44
CA LYS A 2 -22.92 -21.09 -61.38
C LYS A 2 -21.95 -21.26 -60.21
N ASN A 3 -21.03 -20.31 -60.04
CA ASN A 3 -20.04 -20.34 -58.95
C ASN A 3 -20.70 -19.89 -57.66
N LEU A 4 -20.96 -20.86 -56.77
CA LEU A 4 -21.44 -20.63 -55.40
C LEU A 4 -20.21 -20.43 -54.51
N LEU A 5 -19.85 -19.17 -54.26
CA LEU A 5 -18.88 -18.79 -53.24
C LEU A 5 -19.54 -18.92 -51.86
N LEU A 6 -19.27 -20.02 -51.15
CA LEU A 6 -19.53 -20.11 -49.71
C LEU A 6 -18.53 -19.19 -48.98
N ALA A 7 -18.99 -18.01 -48.59
CA ALA A 7 -18.30 -17.18 -47.62
C ALA A 7 -18.51 -17.79 -46.22
N ILE A 8 -17.53 -18.56 -45.74
CA ILE A 8 -17.45 -18.99 -44.35
C ILE A 8 -17.11 -17.75 -43.52
N ALA A 9 -18.14 -17.09 -42.99
CA ALA A 9 -17.97 -16.09 -41.96
C ALA A 9 -17.50 -16.82 -40.69
N ALA A 10 -16.18 -16.84 -40.48
CA ALA A 10 -15.60 -17.22 -39.21
C ALA A 10 -16.06 -16.21 -38.16
N LEU A 11 -17.14 -16.54 -37.44
CA LEU A 11 -17.50 -15.90 -36.20
C LEU A 11 -16.36 -16.16 -35.22
N THR A 12 -15.40 -15.23 -35.17
CA THR A 12 -14.48 -15.11 -34.04
C THR A 12 -15.31 -14.67 -32.84
N SER A 13 -15.86 -15.64 -32.12
CA SER A 13 -16.42 -15.45 -30.80
C SER A 13 -15.30 -14.90 -29.91
N LEU A 14 -15.22 -13.57 -29.81
CA LEU A 14 -14.49 -12.89 -28.77
C LEU A 14 -15.15 -13.31 -27.45
N THR A 15 -14.63 -14.35 -26.81
CA THR A 15 -14.95 -14.64 -25.42
C THR A 15 -14.45 -13.46 -24.62
N ALA A 16 -15.37 -12.59 -24.22
CA ALA A 16 -15.07 -11.51 -23.29
C ALA A 16 -14.65 -12.17 -21.98
N GLN A 17 -13.34 -12.23 -21.74
CA GLN A 17 -12.79 -12.64 -20.46
C GLN A 17 -13.31 -11.66 -19.41
N ALA A 18 -14.03 -12.15 -18.41
CA ALA A 18 -14.46 -11.30 -17.31
C ALA A 18 -13.19 -10.89 -16.55
N ALA A 19 -12.97 -9.59 -16.39
CA ALA A 19 -11.85 -9.13 -15.57
C ALA A 19 -12.03 -9.67 -14.13
N PRO A 20 -10.95 -10.08 -13.45
CA PRO A 20 -11.02 -10.48 -12.05
C PRO A 20 -11.76 -9.44 -11.22
N GLN A 21 -12.71 -9.89 -10.41
CA GLN A 21 -13.48 -9.03 -9.53
C GLN A 21 -12.66 -8.75 -8.28
N GLU A 22 -12.36 -7.47 -8.03
CA GLU A 22 -11.70 -7.04 -6.80
C GLU A 22 -12.72 -6.48 -5.80
N ILE A 23 -12.70 -7.02 -4.58
CA ILE A 23 -13.55 -6.60 -3.47
C ILE A 23 -12.65 -6.12 -2.35
N LYS A 24 -12.95 -4.94 -1.81
CA LYS A 24 -12.20 -4.30 -0.72
C LYS A 24 -13.12 -4.03 0.45
N ARG A 25 -12.70 -4.45 1.65
CA ARG A 25 -13.42 -4.18 2.89
C ARG A 25 -12.46 -3.54 3.89
N VAL A 26 -12.82 -2.37 4.40
CA VAL A 26 -12.05 -1.72 5.47
C VAL A 26 -12.37 -2.42 6.78
N LEU A 27 -11.35 -3.04 7.38
CA LEU A 27 -11.46 -3.74 8.67
C LEU A 27 -11.14 -2.80 9.85
N LYS A 28 -10.25 -1.84 9.63
CA LYS A 28 -9.86 -0.81 10.61
C LYS A 28 -9.53 0.49 9.88
N ASP A 29 -10.00 1.60 10.41
CA ASP A 29 -9.60 2.96 10.02
C ASP A 29 -9.51 3.79 11.29
N THR A 30 -8.30 4.19 11.66
CA THR A 30 -8.07 4.90 12.92
C THR A 30 -7.11 6.05 12.69
N VAL A 31 -7.40 7.19 13.30
CA VAL A 31 -6.51 8.35 13.32
C VAL A 31 -6.09 8.60 14.76
N THR A 32 -4.78 8.52 15.02
CA THR A 32 -4.21 8.70 16.36
C THR A 32 -3.24 9.87 16.35
N PRO A 33 -3.34 10.83 17.29
CA PRO A 33 -2.30 11.85 17.46
C PRO A 33 -1.03 11.20 18.02
N VAL A 34 0.10 11.41 17.35
CA VAL A 34 1.42 10.88 17.73
C VAL A 34 2.39 12.04 17.93
N VAL A 35 3.18 11.98 18.99
CA VAL A 35 4.27 12.93 19.23
C VAL A 35 5.53 12.40 18.52
N LEU A 36 6.00 13.13 17.51
CA LEU A 36 7.24 12.82 16.82
C LEU A 36 8.38 13.70 17.35
N ASP A 37 9.50 13.07 17.66
CA ASP A 37 10.79 13.74 17.83
C ASP A 37 11.47 13.85 16.47
N LEU A 38 11.48 15.04 15.86
CA LEU A 38 12.09 15.32 14.56
C LEU A 38 13.53 15.80 14.72
N ASN A 39 14.50 14.92 14.45
CA ASN A 39 15.92 15.20 14.52
C ASN A 39 16.68 14.40 13.44
N PRO A 40 17.99 14.65 13.22
CA PRO A 40 18.75 13.96 12.17
C PRO A 40 18.79 12.42 12.28
N LYS A 41 18.45 11.83 13.43
CA LYS A 41 18.36 10.36 13.59
C LYS A 41 16.99 9.81 13.21
N THR A 42 15.93 10.61 13.32
CA THR A 42 14.55 10.19 13.05
C THR A 42 14.04 10.69 11.70
N VAL A 43 14.72 11.65 11.08
CA VAL A 43 14.40 12.15 9.73
C VAL A 43 15.64 12.05 8.86
N PHE A 44 15.59 11.19 7.85
CA PHE A 44 16.77 10.85 7.06
C PHE A 44 16.41 10.45 5.63
N CYS A 45 17.42 10.51 4.76
CA CYS A 45 17.36 9.96 3.41
C CYS A 45 18.06 8.60 3.38
N THR A 46 17.42 7.55 2.88
CA THR A 46 18.05 6.23 2.69
C THR A 46 17.38 5.45 1.57
N ASP A 47 18.13 4.56 0.92
CA ASP A 47 17.66 3.68 -0.15
C ASP A 47 17.06 2.34 0.34
N ARG A 48 17.19 2.05 1.63
CA ARG A 48 16.72 0.78 2.22
C ARG A 48 15.22 0.59 1.96
N GLY A 49 14.85 -0.58 1.43
CA GLY A 49 13.47 -1.00 1.23
C GLY A 49 12.73 -0.41 0.02
N TYR A 50 13.33 0.51 -0.75
CA TYR A 50 12.64 1.16 -1.88
C TYR A 50 13.44 1.20 -3.20
N GLY A 51 14.65 0.65 -3.24
CA GLY A 51 15.47 0.61 -4.46
C GLY A 51 15.98 1.97 -4.94
N ASN A 52 15.68 3.05 -4.21
CA ASN A 52 16.14 4.42 -4.42
C ASN A 52 16.11 5.20 -3.10
N ILE A 53 16.87 6.29 -3.01
CA ILE A 53 16.96 7.10 -1.80
C ILE A 53 15.62 7.82 -1.53
N GLN A 54 14.98 7.50 -0.41
CA GLN A 54 13.70 8.03 0.04
C GLN A 54 13.86 8.89 1.30
N LEU A 55 13.07 9.96 1.39
CA LEU A 55 12.90 10.73 2.62
C LEU A 55 12.02 9.91 3.56
N LYS A 56 12.52 9.66 4.77
CA LYS A 56 11.83 8.87 5.77
C LYS A 56 11.75 9.61 7.10
N VAL A 57 10.68 9.31 7.83
CA VAL A 57 10.49 9.72 9.22
C VAL A 57 10.19 8.47 10.06
N SER A 58 10.95 8.28 11.14
CA SER A 58 10.67 7.24 12.13
C SER A 58 9.40 7.57 12.91
N VAL A 59 8.53 6.58 13.08
CA VAL A 59 7.29 6.66 13.84
C VAL A 59 7.22 5.44 14.77
N PRO A 60 7.91 5.47 15.93
CA PRO A 60 7.98 4.33 16.84
C PRO A 60 6.61 3.79 17.24
N ASP A 61 5.63 4.67 17.41
CA ASP A 61 4.26 4.32 17.79
C ASP A 61 3.56 3.35 16.83
N LEU A 62 4.05 3.19 15.60
CA LEU A 62 3.51 2.17 14.68
C LEU A 62 3.70 0.74 15.21
N ASP A 63 4.65 0.48 16.10
CA ASP A 63 4.82 -0.84 16.71
C ASP A 63 3.55 -1.31 17.46
N TRP A 64 2.68 -0.40 17.90
CA TRP A 64 1.41 -0.73 18.54
C TRP A 64 0.17 -0.17 17.84
N LEU A 65 0.31 0.85 16.97
CA LEU A 65 -0.81 1.40 16.22
C LEU A 65 -1.18 0.55 14.99
N ALA A 66 -0.19 -0.10 14.38
CA ALA A 66 -0.33 -0.87 13.14
C ALA A 66 -0.52 -2.37 13.40
N HIS A 67 -1.15 -3.07 12.47
CA HIS A 67 -1.26 -4.53 12.46
C HIS A 67 0.03 -5.18 11.95
N PHE A 68 0.63 -4.62 10.90
CA PHE A 68 1.88 -5.10 10.32
C PHE A 68 3.08 -4.34 10.85
N ASN A 69 4.24 -5.01 10.79
CA ASN A 69 5.51 -4.38 11.11
C ASN A 69 5.96 -3.45 9.97
N HIS A 70 5.90 -2.15 10.21
CA HIS A 70 6.34 -1.09 9.28
C HIS A 70 7.83 -0.74 9.39
N ARG A 71 8.65 -1.60 10.01
CA ARG A 71 10.10 -1.51 9.93
C ARG A 71 10.58 -1.89 8.53
N VAL A 72 11.65 -1.24 8.10
CA VAL A 72 12.42 -1.64 6.92
C VAL A 72 13.69 -2.32 7.40
N GLU A 73 14.13 -3.38 6.71
CA GLU A 73 15.34 -4.11 7.08
C GLU A 73 16.55 -3.17 7.21
N GLY A 74 17.30 -3.33 8.30
CA GLY A 74 18.42 -2.48 8.64
C GLY A 74 18.05 -1.14 9.28
N GLU A 75 16.76 -0.79 9.40
CA GLU A 75 16.29 0.39 10.13
C GLU A 75 15.89 0.04 11.57
N GLY A 76 16.27 0.92 12.51
CA GLY A 76 16.08 0.67 13.94
C GLY A 76 14.66 0.90 14.46
N GLN A 77 13.77 1.51 13.68
CA GLN A 77 12.41 1.90 14.07
C GLN A 77 11.45 1.78 12.87
N PRO A 78 10.12 1.60 13.10
CA PRO A 78 9.14 1.75 12.04
C PRO A 78 9.23 3.13 11.42
N CYS A 79 8.96 3.23 10.12
CA CYS A 79 9.05 4.49 9.39
C CYS A 79 7.96 4.64 8.36
N ILE A 80 7.73 5.88 7.95
CA ILE A 80 6.93 6.25 6.78
C ILE A 80 7.78 7.08 5.82
N THR A 81 7.49 7.02 4.52
CA THR A 81 8.24 7.73 3.49
C THR A 81 7.45 8.90 2.88
N GLY A 82 8.15 10.01 2.66
CA GLY A 82 7.62 11.19 1.96
C GLY A 82 7.83 11.15 0.45
N GLY A 83 8.53 10.13 -0.08
CA GLY A 83 8.95 10.06 -1.47
C GLY A 83 10.46 10.20 -1.67
N ARG A 84 10.90 10.16 -2.95
CA ARG A 84 12.32 10.18 -3.33
C ARG A 84 13.00 11.45 -2.83
N CYS A 85 14.12 11.30 -2.14
CA CYS A 85 14.90 12.46 -1.70
C CYS A 85 15.43 13.29 -2.88
N SER A 86 15.37 14.60 -2.73
CA SER A 86 15.82 15.59 -3.71
C SER A 86 16.20 16.91 -3.03
N GLU A 87 16.67 17.89 -3.81
CA GLU A 87 16.90 19.25 -3.32
C GLU A 87 15.64 19.91 -2.73
N THR A 88 14.46 19.52 -3.23
CA THR A 88 13.16 20.06 -2.79
C THR A 88 12.47 19.21 -1.73
N LEU A 89 12.86 17.93 -1.59
CA LEU A 89 12.30 16.98 -0.64
C LEU A 89 13.44 16.26 0.11
N ASN A 90 13.86 16.82 1.24
CA ASN A 90 14.96 16.31 2.06
C ASN A 90 14.73 16.62 3.55
N PRO A 91 15.56 16.11 4.48
CA PRO A 91 15.39 16.34 5.90
C PRO A 91 15.32 17.82 6.29
N GLY A 92 15.99 18.73 5.57
CA GLY A 92 15.92 20.17 5.82
C GLY A 92 14.53 20.78 5.64
N LYS A 93 13.60 20.11 4.95
CA LYS A 93 12.19 20.52 4.88
C LYS A 93 11.37 20.13 6.10
N ILE A 94 11.87 19.15 6.85
CA ILE A 94 11.15 18.54 7.97
C ILE A 94 11.81 18.90 9.30
N LEU A 95 13.10 19.18 9.33
CA LEU A 95 13.85 19.53 10.54
C LEU A 95 13.79 21.04 10.80
N ASP A 96 13.49 21.42 12.04
CA ASP A 96 13.57 22.80 12.53
C ASP A 96 14.26 22.75 13.89
N PRO A 97 15.41 23.41 14.08
CA PRO A 97 16.14 23.37 15.33
C PRO A 97 15.38 23.98 16.52
N ASN A 98 14.38 24.83 16.28
CA ASN A 98 13.60 25.50 17.32
C ASN A 98 12.28 24.78 17.65
N ASP A 99 11.87 23.82 16.81
CA ASP A 99 10.63 23.07 16.95
C ASP A 99 10.92 21.59 16.71
N ARG A 100 11.44 20.90 17.71
CA ARG A 100 11.88 19.51 17.57
C ARG A 100 10.72 18.51 17.68
N PHE A 101 9.74 18.80 18.53
CA PHE A 101 8.65 17.87 18.83
C PHE A 101 7.37 18.35 18.17
N VAL A 102 6.75 17.49 17.37
CA VAL A 102 5.50 17.82 16.70
C VAL A 102 4.43 16.77 17.00
N VAL A 103 3.20 17.22 17.21
CA VAL A 103 2.05 16.32 17.28
C VAL A 103 1.45 16.22 15.89
N VAL A 104 1.40 15.02 15.33
CA VAL A 104 0.82 14.78 13.99
C VAL A 104 -0.26 13.70 14.04
N PRO A 105 -1.31 13.82 13.22
CA PRO A 105 -2.26 12.74 13.05
C PRO A 105 -1.62 11.63 12.21
N VAL A 106 -1.64 10.40 12.74
CA VAL A 106 -1.26 9.19 12.00
C VAL A 106 -2.53 8.39 11.73
N ARG A 107 -2.85 8.21 10.45
CA ARG A 107 -3.98 7.39 10.00
C ARG A 107 -3.47 5.99 9.64
N VAL A 108 -4.12 4.96 10.17
CA VAL A 108 -3.86 3.56 9.86
C VAL A 108 -5.14 2.95 9.30
N VAL A 109 -5.07 2.41 8.08
CA VAL A 109 -6.19 1.75 7.39
C VAL A 109 -5.82 0.31 7.08
N LEU A 110 -6.50 -0.67 7.69
CA LEU A 110 -6.38 -2.08 7.37
C LEU A 110 -7.53 -2.49 6.45
N THR A 111 -7.19 -3.03 5.29
CA THR A 111 -8.13 -3.41 4.24
C THR A 111 -7.97 -4.89 3.92
N GLU A 112 -9.07 -5.62 3.92
CA GLU A 112 -9.18 -6.95 3.31
C GLU A 112 -9.38 -6.78 1.81
N VAL A 113 -8.57 -7.48 1.01
CA VAL A 113 -8.64 -7.48 -0.45
C VAL A 113 -8.88 -8.91 -0.91
N ILE A 114 -9.97 -9.10 -1.67
CA ILE A 114 -10.32 -10.37 -2.29
C ILE A 114 -10.33 -10.16 -3.80
N GLN A 115 -9.50 -10.91 -4.52
CA GLN A 115 -9.49 -10.94 -5.98
C GLN A 115 -10.03 -12.29 -6.44
N LEU A 116 -11.20 -12.26 -7.07
CA LEU A 116 -11.91 -13.43 -7.56
C LEU A 116 -11.80 -13.50 -9.08
N ASP A 117 -11.18 -14.57 -9.59
CA ASP A 117 -11.18 -14.92 -11.00
C ASP A 117 -12.02 -16.18 -11.22
N ARG A 118 -13.23 -15.97 -11.73
CA ARG A 118 -14.20 -17.06 -11.99
C ARG A 118 -13.78 -17.94 -13.16
N ASP A 119 -13.07 -17.37 -14.14
CA ASP A 119 -12.64 -18.07 -15.34
C ASP A 119 -11.43 -18.97 -15.04
N ALA A 120 -10.43 -18.42 -14.35
CA ALA A 120 -9.27 -19.17 -13.89
C ALA A 120 -9.55 -20.04 -12.65
N ARG A 121 -10.74 -19.92 -12.05
CA ARG A 121 -11.13 -20.56 -10.78
C ARG A 121 -10.13 -20.29 -9.66
N THR A 122 -9.65 -19.05 -9.55
CA THR A 122 -8.72 -18.65 -8.49
C THR A 122 -9.34 -17.59 -7.59
N CYS A 123 -8.98 -17.62 -6.32
CA CYS A 123 -9.27 -16.54 -5.39
C CYS A 123 -8.02 -16.20 -4.57
N GLN A 124 -7.56 -14.97 -4.72
CA GLN A 124 -6.53 -14.40 -3.85
C GLN A 124 -7.20 -13.62 -2.75
N HIS A 125 -6.69 -13.79 -1.53
CA HIS A 125 -7.16 -13.10 -0.35
C HIS A 125 -5.93 -12.50 0.33
N ALA A 126 -5.98 -11.21 0.65
CA ALA A 126 -4.87 -10.50 1.25
C ALA A 126 -5.36 -9.49 2.29
N LEU A 127 -4.46 -9.15 3.22
CA LEU A 127 -4.58 -7.95 4.04
C LEU A 127 -3.59 -6.91 3.54
N LEU A 128 -4.08 -5.68 3.39
CA LEU A 128 -3.29 -4.51 3.05
C LEU A 128 -3.49 -3.45 4.14
N GLU A 129 -2.41 -3.07 4.82
CA GLU A 129 -2.38 -1.93 5.72
C GLU A 129 -1.67 -0.75 5.08
N LYS A 130 -2.29 0.42 5.20
CA LYS A 130 -1.74 1.68 4.77
C LYS A 130 -1.65 2.63 5.95
N VAL A 131 -0.47 3.18 6.18
CA VAL A 131 -0.21 4.23 7.15
C VAL A 131 0.03 5.53 6.42
N GLU A 132 -0.59 6.62 6.87
CA GLU A 132 -0.43 7.96 6.30
C GLU A 132 -0.35 9.04 7.38
N SER A 133 0.43 10.09 7.11
CA SER A 133 0.47 11.29 7.95
C SER A 133 0.88 12.51 7.11
N GLN A 134 0.70 13.70 7.68
CA GLN A 134 1.23 14.94 7.13
C GLN A 134 2.12 15.62 8.18
N ILE A 135 3.39 15.81 7.82
CA ILE A 135 4.41 16.40 8.69
C ILE A 135 4.94 17.64 7.98
N ARG A 136 4.68 18.82 8.56
CA ARG A 136 5.15 20.12 8.02
C ARG A 136 4.82 20.33 6.55
N GLY A 137 3.57 20.01 6.18
CA GLY A 137 3.07 20.15 4.81
C GLY A 137 3.43 19.00 3.88
N VAL A 138 4.38 18.12 4.23
CA VAL A 138 4.78 16.96 3.43
C VAL A 138 3.93 15.75 3.81
N ARG A 139 3.39 15.06 2.80
CA ARG A 139 2.66 13.80 3.00
C ARG A 139 3.63 12.65 3.11
N PHE A 140 3.43 11.82 4.12
CA PHE A 140 4.17 10.59 4.34
C PHE A 140 3.23 9.40 4.31
N ASN A 141 3.70 8.28 3.76
CA ASN A 141 2.94 7.04 3.75
C ASN A 141 3.85 5.80 3.79
N HIS A 142 3.25 4.66 4.13
CA HIS A 142 3.87 3.35 3.98
C HIS A 142 2.77 2.30 3.91
N SER A 143 2.91 1.34 3.01
CA SER A 143 2.02 0.19 2.94
C SER A 143 2.77 -1.10 3.27
N ARG A 144 2.08 -1.99 3.98
CA ARG A 144 2.48 -3.37 4.25
C ARG A 144 1.29 -4.26 4.03
N GLY A 145 1.52 -5.49 3.63
CA GLY A 145 0.46 -6.44 3.43
C GLY A 145 1.01 -7.84 3.46
N ASN A 146 0.09 -8.79 3.54
CA ASN A 146 0.42 -10.20 3.40
C ASN A 146 -0.70 -10.89 2.63
N ASP A 147 -0.30 -11.75 1.72
CA ASP A 147 -1.22 -12.64 1.02
C ASP A 147 -1.51 -13.85 1.91
N PHE A 148 -2.77 -14.25 1.95
CA PHE A 148 -3.16 -15.52 2.52
C PHE A 148 -2.99 -16.65 1.50
N VAL A 149 -3.03 -17.88 2.00
CA VAL A 149 -3.13 -19.05 1.12
C VAL A 149 -4.37 -18.88 0.23
N PRO A 150 -4.25 -19.07 -1.10
CA PRO A 150 -5.39 -18.99 -2.01
C PRO A 150 -6.56 -19.83 -1.52
N LEU A 151 -7.75 -19.25 -1.58
CA LEU A 151 -8.98 -19.94 -1.19
C LEU A 151 -9.58 -20.66 -2.40
N GLU A 152 -10.21 -21.80 -2.15
CA GLU A 152 -11.13 -22.41 -3.11
C GLU A 152 -12.22 -21.40 -3.48
N ILE A 153 -12.59 -21.35 -4.75
CA ILE A 153 -13.52 -20.34 -5.27
C ILE A 153 -14.86 -20.35 -4.52
N GLU A 154 -15.37 -21.53 -4.17
CA GLU A 154 -16.64 -21.70 -3.45
C GLU A 154 -16.57 -21.18 -2.00
N LYS A 155 -15.37 -21.14 -1.40
CA LYS A 155 -15.18 -20.51 -0.08
C LYS A 155 -15.12 -18.99 -0.20
N CYS A 156 -14.46 -18.50 -1.25
CA CYS A 156 -14.30 -17.09 -1.53
C CYS A 156 -15.65 -16.41 -1.82
N GLU A 157 -16.52 -17.07 -2.58
CA GLU A 157 -17.88 -16.59 -2.86
C GLU A 157 -18.74 -16.39 -1.61
N LYS A 158 -18.47 -17.15 -0.53
CA LYS A 158 -19.18 -17.00 0.75
C LYS A 158 -18.72 -15.78 1.55
N LEU A 159 -17.62 -15.14 1.16
CA LEU A 159 -17.08 -13.94 1.81
C LEU A 159 -17.58 -12.65 1.15
N LEU A 160 -18.26 -12.75 0.00
CA LEU A 160 -18.81 -11.63 -0.76
C LEU A 160 -20.22 -11.28 -0.25
#